data_AF-A0A7X6FME8-F1
#
_entry.id   AF-A0A7X6FME8-F1
#
_cell.length_a   1.000
_cell.length_b   1.000
_cell.length_c   1.000
_cell.angle_alpha   90.00
_cell.angle_beta   90.00
_cell.angle_gamma   90.00
#
_symmetry.space_group_name_H-M   'P 1'
#
loop_
_entity.id
_entity.type
_entity.pdbx_description
1 polymer ?
#
loop_
_entity_poly.entity_id
_entity_poly.type
_entity_poly.pdbx_seq_one_letter_code
_entity_poly.pdbx_strand_id
1 'polypeptide(L)'
;MATGKHDILRAALRAQGWLPGRDVTVFSDGQVGLQNIVLSATHQPVTHILDWFRLSMRLRHIEQAWEGIRHLHDLNVYLRDVAVHVPRLRHLLWSGYVREASEAVTQMLAQLDQHPGLRDATGKLRRLCELINNLGTYLAQNAASIVNYCRRYWSGQPISSSPAESAANSLVNARMNKKRQMRWSPIGTHRVLQVRAAVADGRLKKAKLNLAV
;
A
#
# COMPACT_ATOMS: atom_id res chain seq x y z
N MET A 1 -2.65 -27.26 20.66
CA MET A 1 -3.18 -27.12 19.29
C MET A 1 -2.72 -25.78 18.75
N ALA A 2 -1.98 -25.74 17.63
CA ALA A 2 -1.50 -24.48 17.07
C ALA A 2 -2.69 -23.69 16.51
N THR A 3 -3.02 -22.56 17.13
CA THR A 3 -4.10 -21.67 16.69
C THR A 3 -3.75 -21.13 15.30
N GLY A 4 -4.65 -21.31 14.33
CA GLY A 4 -4.40 -20.85 12.96
C GLY A 4 -4.35 -19.32 12.91
N LYS A 5 -3.61 -18.74 11.94
CA LYS A 5 -3.59 -17.27 11.72
C LYS A 5 -5.00 -16.68 11.56
N HIS A 6 -5.93 -17.44 10.98
CA HIS A 6 -7.33 -17.05 10.79
C HIS A 6 -8.12 -16.99 12.11
N ASP A 7 -7.84 -17.87 13.08
CA ASP A 7 -8.51 -17.86 14.39
C ASP A 7 -8.11 -16.63 15.19
N ILE A 8 -6.82 -16.27 15.17
CA ILE A 8 -6.30 -15.07 15.81
C ILE A 8 -6.94 -13.83 15.20
N LEU A 9 -7.03 -13.77 13.87
CA LEU A 9 -7.68 -12.66 13.16
C LEU A 9 -9.17 -12.57 13.50
N ARG A 10 -9.89 -13.69 13.51
CA ARG A 10 -11.32 -13.75 13.90
C ARG A 10 -11.53 -13.24 15.31
N ALA A 11 -10.70 -13.66 16.26
CA ALA A 11 -10.77 -13.21 17.65
C ALA A 11 -10.49 -11.70 17.75
N ALA A 12 -9.49 -11.19 17.04
CA ALA A 12 -9.18 -9.76 17.00
C ALA A 12 -10.33 -8.93 16.41
N LEU A 13 -10.93 -9.39 15.31
CA LEU A 13 -12.10 -8.73 14.69
C LEU A 13 -13.28 -8.67 15.68
N ARG A 14 -13.62 -9.79 16.33
CA ARG A 14 -14.69 -9.84 17.34
C ARG A 14 -14.42 -8.92 18.51
N ALA A 15 -13.17 -8.85 18.98
CA ALA A 15 -12.78 -7.95 20.07
C ALA A 15 -12.94 -6.46 19.70
N GLN A 16 -12.89 -6.13 18.41
CA GLN A 16 -13.13 -4.78 17.87
C GLN A 16 -14.60 -4.56 17.46
N GLY A 17 -15.52 -5.46 17.83
CA GLY A 17 -16.95 -5.32 17.60
C GLY A 17 -17.44 -5.82 16.23
N TRP A 18 -16.60 -6.52 15.46
CA TRP A 18 -17.08 -7.20 14.25
C TRP A 18 -17.99 -8.38 14.61
N LEU A 19 -19.13 -8.47 13.94
CA LEU A 19 -20.11 -9.54 14.11
C LEU A 19 -20.14 -10.44 12.87
N PRO A 20 -20.33 -11.77 13.02
CA PRO A 20 -20.55 -12.66 11.88
C PRO A 20 -21.69 -12.18 10.99
N GLY A 21 -21.57 -12.34 9.67
CA GLY A 21 -22.55 -11.84 8.70
C GLY A 21 -22.34 -10.39 8.26
N ARG A 22 -21.33 -9.68 8.79
CA ARG A 22 -20.96 -8.34 8.29
C ARG A 22 -19.82 -8.41 7.29
N ASP A 23 -19.99 -7.68 6.20
CA ASP A 23 -18.97 -7.51 5.15
C ASP A 23 -17.67 -6.94 5.71
N VAL A 24 -16.56 -7.39 5.12
CA VAL A 24 -15.22 -6.94 5.50
C VAL A 24 -14.52 -6.38 4.27
N THR A 25 -14.07 -5.13 4.37
CA THR A 25 -13.17 -4.52 3.39
C THR A 25 -11.73 -4.69 3.83
N VAL A 26 -10.88 -5.16 2.92
CA VAL A 26 -9.45 -5.38 3.17
C VAL A 26 -8.63 -4.49 2.25
N PHE A 27 -7.68 -3.76 2.82
CA PHE A 27 -6.68 -3.01 2.07
C PHE A 27 -5.38 -3.80 2.03
N SER A 28 -4.82 -4.00 0.84
CA SER A 28 -3.48 -4.58 0.70
C SER A 28 -2.76 -4.00 -0.52
N ASP A 29 -1.47 -4.27 -0.63
CA ASP A 29 -0.66 -3.90 -1.78
C ASP A 29 -0.87 -4.80 -3.01
N GLY A 30 -1.84 -5.70 -2.98
CA GLY A 30 -2.12 -6.68 -4.04
C GLY A 30 -1.80 -8.12 -3.65
N GLN A 31 -1.37 -8.35 -2.42
CA GLN A 31 -1.05 -9.70 -1.94
C GLN A 31 -2.32 -10.54 -1.69
N VAL A 32 -2.54 -11.55 -2.54
CA VAL A 32 -3.68 -12.48 -2.45
C VAL A 32 -3.73 -13.23 -1.11
N GLY A 33 -2.57 -13.49 -0.49
CA GLY A 33 -2.48 -14.23 0.77
C GLY A 33 -3.25 -13.59 1.92
N LEU A 34 -3.36 -12.26 1.98
CA LEU A 34 -4.09 -11.57 3.04
C LEU A 34 -5.60 -11.77 2.90
N GLN A 35 -6.11 -11.74 1.66
CA GLN A 35 -7.52 -11.95 1.36
C GLN A 35 -7.96 -13.35 1.80
N ASN A 36 -7.17 -14.38 1.49
CA ASN A 36 -7.47 -15.75 1.87
C ASN A 36 -7.54 -15.92 3.40
N ILE A 37 -6.63 -15.29 4.15
CA ILE A 37 -6.66 -15.35 5.62
C ILE A 37 -7.92 -14.67 6.18
N VAL A 38 -8.32 -13.53 5.62
CA VAL A 38 -9.54 -12.81 6.05
C VAL A 38 -10.80 -13.60 5.68
N LEU A 39 -10.83 -14.20 4.49
CA LEU A 39 -11.91 -15.07 4.04
C LEU A 39 -12.05 -16.29 4.96
N SER A 40 -10.95 -16.97 5.29
CA SER A 40 -10.95 -18.08 6.25
C SER A 40 -11.36 -17.62 7.66
N ALA A 41 -10.98 -16.42 8.08
CA ALA A 41 -11.32 -15.89 9.39
C ALA A 41 -12.80 -15.49 9.48
N THR A 42 -13.41 -14.97 8.43
CA THR A 42 -14.76 -14.38 8.49
C THR A 42 -15.84 -15.30 7.95
N HIS A 43 -15.50 -16.18 7.00
CA HIS A 43 -16.46 -16.92 6.16
C HIS A 43 -17.51 -15.99 5.53
N GLN A 44 -17.11 -14.76 5.20
CA GLN A 44 -17.96 -13.74 4.57
C GLN A 44 -17.32 -13.27 3.26
N PRO A 45 -18.11 -12.67 2.35
CA PRO A 45 -17.56 -11.97 1.20
C PRO A 45 -16.55 -10.91 1.66
N VAL A 46 -15.36 -10.93 1.04
CA VAL A 46 -14.30 -9.96 1.32
C VAL A 46 -14.17 -9.03 0.13
N THR A 47 -14.38 -7.73 0.36
CA THR A 47 -14.06 -6.71 -0.64
C THR A 47 -12.59 -6.33 -0.51
N HIS A 48 -11.78 -6.72 -1.50
CA HIS A 48 -10.41 -6.27 -1.54
C HIS A 48 -10.29 -4.93 -2.28
N ILE A 49 -9.60 -3.98 -1.65
CA ILE A 49 -9.27 -2.68 -2.21
C ILE A 49 -7.75 -2.53 -2.21
N LEU A 50 -7.19 -2.10 -3.34
CA LEU A 50 -5.78 -1.80 -3.45
C LEU A 50 -5.42 -0.60 -2.57
N ASP A 51 -4.32 -0.69 -1.82
CA ASP A 51 -3.93 0.38 -0.91
C ASP A 51 -3.48 1.64 -1.67
N TRP A 52 -4.24 2.74 -1.49
CA TRP A 52 -3.94 4.01 -2.15
C TRP A 52 -2.55 4.54 -1.80
N PHE A 53 -2.08 4.40 -0.56
CA PHE A 53 -0.76 4.90 -0.18
C PHE A 53 0.33 4.17 -0.97
N ARG A 54 0.22 2.84 -1.09
CA ARG A 54 1.17 2.03 -1.86
C ARG A 54 1.16 2.40 -3.34
N LEU A 55 -0.04 2.54 -3.93
CA LEU A 55 -0.19 2.99 -5.32
C LEU A 55 0.39 4.40 -5.51
N SER A 56 0.08 5.34 -4.62
CA SER A 56 0.55 6.73 -4.68
C SER A 56 2.08 6.85 -4.56
N MET A 57 2.72 5.96 -3.79
CA MET A 57 4.17 5.91 -3.67
C MET A 57 4.83 5.46 -4.98
N ARG A 58 4.21 4.52 -5.72
CA ARG A 58 4.71 4.14 -7.06
C ARG A 58 4.63 5.29 -8.04
N LEU A 59 3.52 6.02 -8.02
CA LEU A 59 3.33 7.22 -8.84
C LEU A 59 4.36 8.30 -8.50
N ARG A 60 4.59 8.54 -7.20
CA ARG A 60 5.61 9.49 -6.74
C ARG A 60 6.99 9.17 -7.29
N HIS A 61 7.40 7.91 -7.32
CA HIS A 61 8.70 7.53 -7.87
C HIS A 61 8.80 7.82 -9.38
N ILE A 62 7.72 7.59 -10.13
CA ILE A 62 7.66 7.91 -11.57
C ILE A 62 7.76 9.42 -11.77
N GLU A 63 6.99 10.21 -11.01
CA GLU A 63 7.00 11.67 -11.09
C GLU A 63 8.36 12.26 -10.73
N GLN A 64 9.02 11.73 -9.69
CA GLN A 64 10.37 12.16 -9.32
C GLN A 64 11.40 11.80 -10.39
N ALA A 65 11.29 10.61 -10.98
CA ALA A 65 12.17 10.19 -12.07
C ALA A 65 11.96 11.08 -13.31
N TRP A 66 10.71 11.41 -13.63
CA TRP A 66 10.35 12.31 -14.72
C TRP A 66 10.86 13.74 -14.50
N GLU A 67 10.67 14.29 -13.30
CA GLU A 67 11.15 15.63 -12.93
C GLU A 67 12.67 15.75 -13.11
N GLY A 68 13.41 14.69 -12.79
CA GLY A 68 14.87 14.65 -12.92
C GLY A 68 15.40 14.59 -14.36
N ILE A 69 14.54 14.47 -15.38
CA ILE A 69 14.91 14.38 -16.79
C ILE A 69 14.14 15.32 -17.73
N ARG A 70 12.96 15.84 -17.34
CA ARG A 70 12.07 16.61 -18.24
C ARG A 70 12.66 17.90 -18.82
N HIS A 71 13.72 18.42 -18.20
CA HIS A 71 14.42 19.63 -18.65
C HIS A 71 15.55 19.35 -19.65
N LEU A 72 15.79 18.08 -19.99
CA LEU A 72 16.76 17.70 -21.02
C LEU A 72 16.15 17.98 -22.40
N HIS A 73 16.53 19.12 -22.99
CA HIS A 73 15.93 19.67 -24.22
C HIS A 73 15.88 18.69 -25.39
N ASP A 74 16.87 17.79 -25.51
CA ASP A 74 16.96 16.83 -26.62
C ASP A 74 15.96 15.66 -26.53
N LEU A 75 15.35 15.44 -25.35
CA LEU A 75 14.50 14.26 -25.09
C LEU A 75 13.00 14.51 -25.25
N ASN A 76 12.57 15.78 -25.32
CA ASN A 76 11.15 16.13 -25.33
C ASN A 76 10.41 15.61 -26.57
N VAL A 77 11.08 15.49 -27.71
CA VAL A 77 10.49 14.93 -28.94
C VAL A 77 10.22 13.43 -28.77
N TYR A 78 11.09 12.73 -28.03
CA TYR A 78 11.06 11.29 -27.83
C TYR A 78 10.23 10.84 -26.62
N LEU A 79 9.89 11.77 -25.72
CA LEU A 79 9.17 11.50 -24.46
C LEU A 79 7.82 12.22 -24.39
N ARG A 80 7.19 12.48 -25.55
CA ARG A 80 5.91 13.21 -25.64
C ARG A 80 4.82 12.56 -24.80
N ASP A 81 4.64 11.24 -24.90
CA ASP A 81 3.59 10.52 -24.19
C ASP A 81 3.88 10.50 -22.70
N VAL A 82 5.15 10.37 -22.32
CA VAL A 82 5.59 10.49 -20.92
C VAL A 82 5.23 11.87 -20.35
N ALA A 83 5.53 12.94 -21.09
CA ALA A 83 5.24 14.30 -20.69
C ALA A 83 3.73 14.56 -20.53
N VAL A 84 2.91 13.93 -21.38
CA VAL A 84 1.44 14.06 -21.35
C VAL A 84 0.80 13.22 -20.23
N HIS A 85 1.31 12.00 -20.02
CA HIS A 85 0.65 10.99 -19.19
C HIS A 85 1.12 10.98 -17.73
N VAL A 86 2.39 11.23 -17.45
CA VAL A 86 2.90 11.23 -16.06
C VAL A 86 2.12 12.20 -15.16
N PRO A 87 1.85 13.46 -15.55
CA PRO A 87 1.12 14.41 -14.69
C PRO A 87 -0.34 14.01 -14.41
N ARG A 88 -0.98 13.27 -15.32
CA ARG A 88 -2.40 12.88 -15.19
C ARG A 88 -2.60 11.53 -14.50
N LEU A 89 -1.60 10.65 -14.47
CA LEU A 89 -1.73 9.28 -13.93
C LEU A 89 -2.33 9.25 -12.53
N ARG A 90 -1.87 10.15 -11.65
CA ARG A 90 -2.42 10.27 -10.29
C ARG A 90 -3.90 10.58 -10.30
N HIS A 91 -4.34 11.54 -11.11
CA HIS A 91 -5.74 11.91 -11.18
C HIS A 91 -6.61 10.76 -11.72
N LEU A 92 -6.17 10.10 -12.79
CA LEU A 92 -6.87 8.95 -13.36
C LEU A 92 -7.08 7.86 -12.30
N LEU A 93 -6.00 7.44 -11.63
CA LEU A 93 -6.06 6.38 -10.64
C LEU A 93 -6.81 6.80 -9.37
N TRP A 94 -6.67 8.04 -8.93
CA TRP A 94 -7.42 8.60 -7.79
C TRP A 94 -8.94 8.56 -8.03
N SER A 95 -9.36 8.82 -9.26
CA SER A 95 -10.76 8.82 -9.67
C SER A 95 -11.28 7.44 -10.13
N GLY A 96 -10.42 6.41 -10.12
CA GLY A 96 -10.80 5.03 -10.50
C GLY A 96 -10.80 4.76 -12.01
N TYR A 97 -10.23 5.65 -12.83
CA TYR A 97 -10.07 5.47 -14.29
C TYR A 97 -8.88 4.54 -14.61
N VAL A 98 -9.01 3.27 -14.21
CA VAL A 98 -7.94 2.26 -14.32
C VAL A 98 -7.63 1.92 -15.77
N ARG A 99 -8.65 1.87 -16.62
CA ARG A 99 -8.49 1.52 -18.03
C ARG A 99 -7.68 2.60 -18.74
N GLU A 100 -8.07 3.85 -18.54
CA GLU A 100 -7.42 5.03 -19.09
C GLU A 100 -5.99 5.17 -18.55
N ALA A 101 -5.77 4.90 -17.26
CA ALA A 101 -4.43 4.87 -16.69
C ALA A 101 -3.56 3.74 -17.28
N SER A 102 -4.14 2.56 -17.54
CA SER A 102 -3.43 1.44 -18.15
C SER A 102 -3.09 1.72 -19.60
N GLU A 103 -4.01 2.30 -20.36
CA GLU A 103 -3.78 2.76 -21.73
C GLU A 103 -2.68 3.83 -21.80
N ALA A 104 -2.70 4.80 -20.88
CA ALA A 104 -1.64 5.80 -20.75
C ALA A 104 -0.26 5.16 -20.49
N VAL A 105 -0.19 4.13 -19.63
CA VAL A 105 1.05 3.37 -19.41
C VAL A 105 1.49 2.64 -20.67
N THR A 106 0.57 1.97 -21.37
CA THR A 106 0.88 1.27 -22.63
C THR A 106 1.42 2.22 -23.70
N GLN A 107 0.83 3.42 -23.85
CA GLN A 107 1.31 4.43 -24.80
C GLN A 107 2.72 4.91 -24.46
N MET A 108 3.00 5.21 -23.17
CA MET A 108 4.34 5.58 -22.72
C MET A 108 5.38 4.48 -23.01
N LEU A 109 5.04 3.22 -22.74
CA LEU A 109 5.94 2.09 -23.00
C LEU A 109 6.17 1.90 -24.50
N ALA A 110 5.13 1.96 -25.32
CA ALA A 110 5.24 1.85 -26.78
C ALA A 110 6.14 2.94 -27.38
N GLN A 111 6.04 4.19 -26.91
CA GLN A 111 6.94 5.26 -27.33
C GLN A 111 8.39 5.01 -26.91
N LEU A 112 8.61 4.53 -25.68
CA LEU A 112 9.96 4.21 -25.19
C LEU A 112 10.59 3.05 -25.98
N ASP A 113 9.80 2.06 -26.39
CA ASP A 113 10.25 0.91 -27.16
C ASP A 113 10.60 1.25 -28.62
N GLN A 114 10.03 2.32 -29.19
CA GLN A 114 10.41 2.84 -30.51
C GLN A 114 11.84 3.41 -30.54
N HIS A 115 12.41 3.70 -29.37
CA HIS A 115 13.72 4.33 -29.24
C HIS A 115 14.63 3.58 -28.25
N PRO A 116 15.05 2.33 -28.56
CA PRO A 116 15.83 1.51 -27.64
C PRO A 116 17.18 2.14 -27.28
N GLY A 117 17.83 2.84 -28.23
CA GLY A 117 19.09 3.55 -27.98
C GLY A 117 18.98 4.66 -26.93
N LEU A 118 17.82 5.29 -26.77
CA LEU A 118 17.58 6.32 -25.76
C LEU A 118 17.40 5.72 -24.37
N ARG A 119 16.77 4.54 -24.28
CA ARG A 119 16.61 3.80 -23.02
C ARG A 119 17.96 3.46 -22.40
N ASP A 120 18.92 3.05 -23.24
CA ASP A 120 20.25 2.63 -22.79
C ASP A 120 21.25 3.79 -22.66
N ALA A 121 20.96 4.95 -23.29
CA ALA A 121 21.82 6.13 -23.25
C ALA A 121 21.96 6.75 -21.85
N THR A 122 20.99 6.58 -20.94
CA THR A 122 21.08 7.18 -19.60
C THR A 122 20.43 6.31 -18.52
N GLY A 123 21.14 6.07 -17.42
CA GLY A 123 20.62 5.30 -16.27
C GLY A 123 19.31 5.85 -15.69
N LYS A 124 19.06 7.16 -15.80
CA LYS A 124 17.79 7.80 -15.40
C LYS A 124 16.61 7.40 -16.29
N LEU A 125 16.82 7.31 -17.62
CA LEU A 125 15.78 6.91 -18.57
C LEU A 125 15.43 5.43 -18.42
N ARG A 126 16.46 4.57 -18.30
CA ARG A 126 16.27 3.17 -17.95
C ARG A 126 15.46 3.01 -16.67
N ARG A 127 15.78 3.78 -15.63
CA ARG A 127 15.04 3.77 -14.36
C ARG A 127 13.58 4.20 -14.53
N LEU A 128 13.31 5.25 -15.30
CA LEU A 128 11.93 5.68 -15.56
C LEU A 128 11.14 4.59 -16.31
N CYS A 129 11.74 3.99 -17.35
CA CYS A 129 11.14 2.88 -18.09
C CYS A 129 10.81 1.70 -17.16
N GLU A 130 11.73 1.29 -16.29
CA GLU A 130 11.46 0.24 -15.29
C GLU A 130 10.29 0.60 -14.37
N LEU A 131 10.21 1.85 -13.91
CA LEU A 131 9.12 2.30 -13.03
C LEU A 131 7.77 2.27 -13.74
N ILE A 132 7.70 2.73 -14.99
CA ILE A 132 6.47 2.71 -15.82
C ILE A 132 6.06 1.25 -16.11
N ASN A 133 7.01 0.39 -16.48
CA ASN A 133 6.74 -1.03 -16.74
C ASN A 133 6.22 -1.74 -15.47
N ASN A 134 6.89 -1.52 -14.34
CA ASN A 134 6.45 -2.05 -13.05
C ASN A 134 5.06 -1.56 -12.66
N LEU A 135 4.73 -0.29 -12.95
CA LEU A 135 3.37 0.22 -12.76
C LEU A 135 2.37 -0.49 -13.67
N GLY A 136 2.69 -0.70 -14.95
CA GLY A 136 1.82 -1.43 -15.89
C GLY A 136 1.49 -2.84 -15.41
N THR A 137 2.51 -3.60 -15.02
CA THR A 137 2.32 -4.94 -14.41
C THR A 137 1.47 -4.85 -13.15
N TYR A 138 1.73 -3.87 -12.29
CA TYR A 138 1.01 -3.68 -11.04
C TYR A 138 -0.47 -3.36 -11.26
N LEU A 139 -0.79 -2.48 -12.22
CA LEU A 139 -2.17 -2.16 -12.58
C LEU A 139 -2.89 -3.38 -13.18
N ALA A 140 -2.24 -4.10 -14.09
CA ALA A 140 -2.81 -5.30 -14.70
C ALA A 140 -3.18 -6.37 -13.65
N GLN A 141 -2.31 -6.60 -12.67
CA GLN A 141 -2.54 -7.57 -11.60
C GLN A 141 -3.63 -7.14 -10.61
N ASN A 142 -3.84 -5.83 -10.43
CA ASN A 142 -4.69 -5.29 -9.37
C ASN A 142 -5.92 -4.52 -9.88
N ALA A 143 -6.20 -4.56 -11.18
CA ALA A 143 -7.25 -3.75 -11.81
C ALA A 143 -8.61 -3.91 -11.13
N ALA A 144 -8.99 -5.14 -10.78
CA ALA A 144 -10.26 -5.46 -10.12
C ALA A 144 -10.37 -4.89 -8.68
N SER A 145 -9.25 -4.54 -8.06
CA SER A 145 -9.18 -4.02 -6.68
C SER A 145 -9.01 -2.51 -6.61
N ILE A 146 -8.82 -1.84 -7.74
CA ILE A 146 -8.75 -0.39 -7.78
C ILE A 146 -10.16 0.17 -7.85
N VAL A 147 -10.45 1.09 -6.95
CA VAL A 147 -11.77 1.72 -6.81
C VAL A 147 -11.66 3.22 -7.06
N ASN A 148 -12.80 3.90 -7.14
CA ASN A 148 -12.83 5.36 -7.12
C ASN A 148 -12.49 5.86 -5.69
N TYR A 149 -11.21 6.15 -5.44
CA TYR A 149 -10.73 6.60 -4.13
C TYR A 149 -11.23 8.01 -3.79
N CYS A 150 -11.40 8.89 -4.77
CA CYS A 150 -11.89 10.24 -4.54
C CYS A 150 -13.31 10.22 -3.94
N ARG A 151 -14.21 9.40 -4.50
CA ARG A 151 -15.56 9.18 -3.97
C ARG A 151 -15.50 8.63 -2.54
N ARG A 152 -14.67 7.60 -2.28
CA ARG A 152 -14.51 7.04 -0.93
C ARG A 152 -14.05 8.09 0.07
N TYR A 153 -13.06 8.90 -0.30
CA TYR A 153 -12.54 9.98 0.53
C TYR A 153 -13.63 11.00 0.89
N TRP A 154 -14.40 11.46 -0.11
CA TRP A 154 -15.51 12.39 0.12
C TRP A 154 -16.66 11.77 0.93
N SER A 155 -16.85 10.45 0.86
CA SER A 155 -17.80 9.70 1.70
C SER A 155 -17.25 9.36 3.10
N GLY A 156 -16.06 9.85 3.48
CA GLY A 156 -15.44 9.54 4.77
C GLY A 156 -14.99 8.09 4.94
N GLN A 157 -14.93 7.32 3.85
CA GLN A 157 -14.50 5.92 3.88
C GLN A 157 -12.96 5.81 3.83
N PRO A 158 -12.37 4.79 4.47
CA PRO A 158 -10.94 4.54 4.36
C PRO A 158 -10.51 4.28 2.91
N ILE A 159 -9.32 4.77 2.56
CA ILE A 159 -8.67 4.63 1.25
C ILE A 159 -7.33 3.88 1.31
N SER A 160 -6.78 3.71 2.51
CA SER A 160 -5.44 3.15 2.72
C SER A 160 -5.31 2.56 4.12
N SER A 161 -4.47 1.54 4.25
CA SER A 161 -4.02 0.98 5.53
C SER A 161 -2.90 1.81 6.18
N SER A 162 -2.39 2.85 5.53
CA SER A 162 -1.24 3.65 6.03
C SER A 162 -1.40 4.18 7.45
N PRO A 163 -2.59 4.60 7.96
CA PRO A 163 -2.71 4.96 9.37
C PRO A 163 -2.47 3.77 10.31
N ALA A 164 -3.03 2.59 9.97
CA ALA A 164 -2.84 1.36 10.74
C ALA A 164 -1.38 0.87 10.67
N GLU A 165 -0.77 0.90 9.48
CA GLU A 165 0.65 0.58 9.29
C GLU A 165 1.55 1.55 10.06
N SER A 166 1.25 2.85 10.05
CA SER A 166 2.01 3.87 10.78
C SER A 166 1.91 3.68 12.29
N ALA A 167 0.71 3.36 12.81
CA ALA A 167 0.52 3.02 14.21
C ALA A 167 1.32 1.77 14.60
N ALA A 168 1.21 0.69 13.81
CA ALA A 168 1.98 -0.54 14.03
C ALA A 168 3.50 -0.27 13.98
N ASN A 169 3.96 0.49 12.99
CA ASN A 169 5.35 0.89 12.85
C ASN A 169 5.81 1.74 14.04
N SER A 170 4.97 2.62 14.59
CA SER A 170 5.31 3.40 15.78
C SER A 170 5.50 2.51 17.01
N LEU A 171 4.63 1.51 17.20
CA LEU A 171 4.71 0.54 18.29
C LEU A 171 5.99 -0.32 18.21
N VAL A 172 6.37 -0.72 16.99
CA VAL A 172 7.58 -1.52 16.72
C VAL A 172 8.84 -0.66 16.80
N ASN A 173 8.91 0.43 16.06
CA ASN A 173 10.13 1.23 15.88
C ASN A 173 10.59 1.95 17.14
N ALA A 174 9.68 2.27 18.08
CA ALA A 174 10.02 2.98 19.31
C ALA A 174 11.18 2.31 20.09
N ARG A 175 11.37 0.98 20.01
CA ARG A 175 12.52 0.29 20.61
C ARG A 175 13.09 -0.91 19.85
N MET A 176 12.57 -1.28 18.69
CA MET A 176 13.15 -2.42 17.96
C MET A 176 14.22 -2.02 16.95
N ASN A 177 14.06 -0.87 16.28
CA ASN A 177 14.79 -0.65 15.02
C ASN A 177 15.75 0.57 15.05
N LYS A 178 15.31 1.72 15.58
CA LYS A 178 16.00 3.00 15.27
C LYS A 178 16.74 3.70 16.42
N LYS A 179 16.40 3.50 17.71
CA LYS A 179 17.03 4.25 18.83
C LYS A 179 17.45 3.44 20.07
N ARG A 180 17.02 2.18 20.23
CA ARG A 180 17.37 1.32 21.38
C ARG A 180 17.30 -0.17 21.00
N GLN A 181 18.15 -0.61 20.06
CA GLN A 181 18.16 -2.01 19.61
C GLN A 181 18.35 -2.94 20.81
N MET A 182 17.28 -3.63 21.20
CA MET A 182 17.33 -4.71 22.17
C MET A 182 17.09 -6.01 21.40
N ARG A 183 17.86 -7.05 21.70
CA ARG A 183 17.71 -8.38 21.11
C ARG A 183 16.63 -9.14 21.86
N TRP A 184 15.37 -8.88 21.53
CA TRP A 184 14.24 -9.61 22.10
C TRP A 184 14.06 -10.94 21.38
N SER A 185 13.72 -12.00 22.12
CA SER A 185 13.19 -13.21 21.50
C SER A 185 11.85 -12.91 20.80
N PRO A 186 11.40 -13.72 19.83
CA PRO A 186 10.09 -13.55 19.18
C PRO A 186 8.92 -13.50 20.19
N ILE A 187 8.99 -14.32 21.25
CA ILE A 187 7.99 -14.35 22.32
C ILE A 187 8.03 -13.06 23.15
N GLY A 188 9.23 -12.59 23.53
CA GLY A 188 9.39 -11.33 24.26
C GLY A 188 8.89 -10.13 23.45
N THR A 189 9.19 -10.12 22.15
CA THR A 189 8.69 -9.13 21.19
C THR A 189 7.17 -9.11 21.16
N HIS A 190 6.54 -10.28 21.05
CA HIS A 190 5.08 -10.40 21.01
C HIS A 190 4.41 -9.84 22.26
N ARG A 191 4.90 -10.22 23.46
CA ARG A 191 4.36 -9.74 24.74
C ARG A 191 4.48 -8.23 24.90
N VAL A 192 5.62 -7.65 24.54
CA VAL A 192 5.81 -6.20 24.62
C VAL A 192 4.91 -5.45 23.64
N LEU A 193 4.72 -5.99 22.43
CA LEU A 193 3.78 -5.41 21.47
C LEU A 193 2.34 -5.42 22.00
N GLN A 194 1.89 -6.51 22.64
CA GLN A 194 0.57 -6.56 23.28
C GLN A 194 0.39 -5.47 24.35
N VAL A 195 1.37 -5.32 25.25
CA VAL A 195 1.34 -4.29 26.30
C VAL A 195 1.31 -2.89 25.67
N ARG A 196 2.15 -2.61 24.68
CA ARG A 196 2.19 -1.29 24.03
C ARG A 196 0.91 -0.96 23.27
N ALA A 197 0.35 -1.93 22.54
CA ALA A 197 -0.94 -1.77 21.91
C ALA A 197 -2.01 -1.43 22.96
N ALA A 198 -2.00 -2.14 24.10
CA ALA A 198 -2.93 -1.85 25.20
C ALA A 198 -2.70 -0.47 25.87
N VAL A 199 -1.46 0.05 25.91
CA VAL A 199 -1.20 1.44 26.32
C VAL A 199 -1.75 2.43 25.30
N ALA A 200 -1.48 2.21 24.00
CA ALA A 200 -1.91 3.09 22.92
C ALA A 200 -3.44 3.16 22.81
N ASP A 201 -4.12 2.02 22.96
CA ASP A 201 -5.58 1.90 22.98
C ASP A 201 -6.20 2.42 24.30
N GLY A 202 -5.39 2.84 25.27
CA GLY A 202 -5.84 3.29 26.59
C GLY A 202 -6.40 2.19 27.51
N ARG A 203 -6.36 0.92 27.09
CA ARG A 203 -6.81 -0.24 27.89
C ARG A 203 -6.04 -0.37 29.20
N LEU A 204 -4.74 -0.03 29.21
CA LEU A 204 -3.92 -0.05 30.43
C LEU A 204 -4.08 1.17 31.33
N LYS A 205 -4.60 2.29 30.83
CA LYS A 205 -4.97 3.43 31.70
C LYS A 205 -6.27 3.16 32.46
N LYS A 206 -7.17 2.36 31.88
CA LYS A 206 -8.44 1.94 32.48
C LYS A 206 -8.29 0.75 33.43
N ALA A 207 -7.30 -0.12 33.18
CA ALA A 207 -6.97 -1.20 34.09
C ALA A 207 -6.18 -0.66 35.29
N LYS A 208 -6.79 -0.63 36.49
CA LYS A 208 -6.05 -0.40 37.74
C LYS A 208 -5.02 -1.53 37.90
N LEU A 209 -3.78 -1.27 37.48
CA LEU A 209 -2.66 -2.18 37.72
C LEU A 209 -2.24 -2.01 39.18
N ASN A 210 -2.83 -2.81 40.07
CA ASN A 210 -2.29 -2.98 41.42
C ASN A 210 -0.98 -3.76 41.30
N LEU A 211 0.12 -3.03 41.19
CA LEU A 211 1.44 -3.60 41.32
C LEU A 211 1.64 -3.89 42.81
N ALA A 212 1.64 -5.17 43.16
CA ALA A 212 2.08 -5.61 44.49
C ALA A 212 3.56 -5.18 44.63
N VAL A 213 3.81 -4.33 45.63
CA VAL A 213 5.14 -3.92 46.07
C VAL A 213 5.80 -5.08 46.80
#